data_AF-A0A971NAT2-F1
#
_entry.id   AF-A0A971NAT2-F1
#
_cell.length_a   1.000
_cell.length_b   1.000
_cell.length_c   1.000
_cell.angle_alpha   90.00
_cell.angle_beta   90.00
_cell.angle_gamma   90.00
#
_symmetry.space_group_name_H-M   'P 1'
#
loop_
_entity.id
_entity.type
_entity.pdbx_description
1 polymer ?
#
loop_
_entity_poly.entity_id
_entity_poly.type
_entity_poly.pdbx_seq_one_letter_code
_entity_poly.pdbx_strand_id
1 'polypeptide(L)'
;LCSDYGISDGVITYGWGTGWDWGATEVEHNAGGGVSYTLNMKGERIERMTLSVSGEHNVLNSLAACAAAHEMGIPIEKVKNALSVFKGAKRRLQKMGEVCDILVYDDYGHHPSEICATLSTVRKIFSKRRIVTVFQPHRFSRTAALYKEFADALSLADRAFILPVYGSDEMPIEGVSSKMIFDAASEDNRAHYELSGNFDDLVRSVCATARSGDVILTIGAGSVGTLGKKICETLEQMNKEEGIE
;
A
#
# COMPACT_ATOMS: atom_id res chain seq x y z
N LEU A 1 -11.04 16.61 14.87
CA LEU A 1 -11.40 16.28 13.46
C LEU A 1 -12.85 16.69 13.16
N CYS A 2 -13.90 15.97 13.58
CA CYS A 2 -15.29 16.37 13.27
C CYS A 2 -15.71 17.73 13.87
N SER A 3 -15.28 18.01 15.10
CA SER A 3 -15.44 19.30 15.78
C SER A 3 -14.84 20.47 14.99
N ASP A 4 -13.71 20.23 14.34
CA ASP A 4 -12.93 21.26 13.63
C ASP A 4 -13.60 21.63 12.29
N TYR A 5 -14.53 20.79 11.83
CA TYR A 5 -15.38 21.03 10.66
C TYR A 5 -16.83 21.39 11.03
N GLY A 6 -17.12 21.63 12.32
CA GLY A 6 -18.47 22.01 12.78
C GLY A 6 -19.51 20.89 12.69
N ILE A 7 -19.08 19.63 12.58
CA ILE A 7 -19.97 18.46 12.56
C ILE A 7 -20.08 17.94 13.99
N SER A 8 -21.20 18.21 14.65
CA SER A 8 -21.44 17.85 16.06
C SER A 8 -22.48 16.74 16.26
N ASP A 9 -23.43 16.58 15.32
CA ASP A 9 -24.55 15.65 15.46
C ASP A 9 -24.46 14.47 14.50
N GLY A 10 -24.90 13.29 14.95
CA GLY A 10 -24.95 12.08 14.11
C GLY A 10 -23.58 11.48 13.78
N VAL A 11 -22.53 11.84 14.52
CA VAL A 11 -21.18 11.29 14.32
C VAL A 11 -21.08 9.93 14.99
N ILE A 12 -20.64 8.93 14.23
CA ILE A 12 -20.28 7.60 14.73
C ILE A 12 -18.77 7.44 14.62
N THR A 13 -18.14 7.06 15.72
CA THR A 13 -16.69 6.96 15.84
C THR A 13 -16.22 5.52 15.88
N TYR A 14 -15.00 5.26 15.41
CA TYR A 14 -14.41 3.93 15.47
C TYR A 14 -12.91 3.98 15.77
N GLY A 15 -12.39 2.94 16.40
CA GLY A 15 -10.97 2.84 16.69
C GLY A 15 -10.58 1.65 17.56
N TRP A 16 -9.37 1.71 18.11
CA TRP A 16 -8.82 0.66 18.95
C TRP A 16 -9.39 0.69 20.38
N GLY A 17 -9.61 -0.49 20.96
CA GLY A 17 -10.15 -0.64 22.30
C GLY A 17 -11.67 -0.51 22.34
N THR A 18 -12.20 -0.09 23.49
CA THR A 18 -13.64 0.01 23.77
C THR A 18 -14.15 1.44 23.93
N GLY A 19 -13.27 2.45 23.79
CA GLY A 19 -13.58 3.87 23.99
C GLY A 19 -14.26 4.57 22.82
N TRP A 20 -14.71 3.82 21.80
CA TRP A 20 -15.32 4.31 20.58
C TRP A 20 -16.72 3.73 20.41
N ASP A 21 -17.55 4.30 19.54
CA ASP A 21 -18.86 3.69 19.21
C ASP A 21 -18.67 2.30 18.61
N TRP A 22 -17.61 2.12 17.81
CA TRP A 22 -17.17 0.84 17.26
C TRP A 22 -15.69 0.57 17.58
N GLY A 23 -15.42 -0.54 18.25
CA GLY A 23 -14.11 -0.83 18.82
C GLY A 23 -13.54 -2.17 18.38
N ALA A 24 -12.21 -2.26 18.24
CA ALA A 24 -11.50 -3.52 18.07
C ALA A 24 -10.60 -3.83 19.28
N THR A 25 -10.77 -5.02 19.85
CA THR A 25 -9.91 -5.60 20.91
C THR A 25 -9.41 -6.98 20.50
N GLU A 26 -8.47 -7.56 21.25
CA GLU A 26 -8.00 -8.96 21.06
C GLU A 26 -7.58 -9.24 19.60
N VAL A 27 -6.74 -8.37 19.07
CA VAL A 27 -6.28 -8.45 17.68
C VAL A 27 -5.21 -9.55 17.56
N GLU A 28 -5.46 -10.49 16.66
CA GLU A 28 -4.61 -11.65 16.40
C GLU A 28 -4.30 -11.72 14.90
N HIS A 29 -3.02 -11.78 14.54
CA HIS A 29 -2.58 -12.00 13.17
C HIS A 29 -2.56 -13.50 12.87
N ASN A 30 -3.34 -13.93 11.88
CA ASN A 30 -3.52 -15.35 11.61
C ASN A 30 -2.33 -15.93 10.82
N ALA A 31 -1.98 -17.19 11.12
CA ALA A 31 -1.01 -17.94 10.33
C ALA A 31 -1.54 -18.13 8.90
N GLY A 32 -0.74 -17.80 7.89
CA GLY A 32 -1.15 -17.84 6.48
C GLY A 32 -1.82 -16.56 5.95
N GLY A 33 -1.94 -15.53 6.79
CA GLY A 33 -2.52 -14.24 6.42
C GLY A 33 -3.92 -14.01 6.98
N GLY A 34 -4.32 -12.75 7.07
CA GLY A 34 -5.57 -12.33 7.69
C GLY A 34 -5.39 -11.81 9.11
N VAL A 35 -6.45 -11.20 9.64
CA VAL A 35 -6.49 -10.69 11.01
C VAL A 35 -7.82 -11.05 11.63
N SER A 36 -7.79 -11.51 12.87
CA SER A 36 -8.98 -11.75 13.67
C SER A 36 -8.99 -10.75 14.82
N TYR A 37 -10.11 -10.05 15.05
CA TYR A 37 -10.32 -9.22 16.25
C TYR A 37 -11.71 -9.39 16.89
N THR A 38 -11.86 -8.98 18.14
CA THR A 38 -13.17 -8.86 18.81
C THR A 38 -13.78 -7.50 18.49
N LEU A 39 -14.97 -7.52 17.89
CA LEU A 39 -15.77 -6.34 17.59
C LEU A 39 -16.56 -5.92 18.83
N ASN A 40 -16.45 -4.65 19.17
CA ASN A 40 -17.18 -4.03 20.27
C ASN A 40 -18.06 -2.90 19.72
N MET A 41 -19.23 -2.71 20.30
CA MET A 41 -20.12 -1.58 20.01
C MET A 41 -20.50 -0.92 21.33
N LYS A 42 -20.21 0.38 21.45
CA LYS A 42 -20.40 1.18 22.67
C LYS A 42 -19.83 0.51 23.93
N GLY A 43 -18.65 -0.09 23.77
CA GLY A 43 -17.91 -0.79 24.84
C GLY A 43 -18.35 -2.22 25.12
N GLU A 44 -19.43 -2.71 24.50
CA GLU A 44 -19.90 -4.09 24.67
C GLU A 44 -19.36 -5.01 23.58
N ARG A 45 -18.98 -6.23 23.97
CA ARG A 45 -18.53 -7.27 23.03
C ARG A 45 -19.71 -7.73 22.17
N ILE A 46 -19.54 -7.64 20.85
CA ILE A 46 -20.57 -8.03 19.87
C ILE A 46 -20.25 -9.38 19.24
N GLU A 47 -19.07 -9.53 18.64
CA GLU A 47 -18.76 -10.70 17.82
C GLU A 47 -17.25 -10.88 17.60
N ARG A 48 -16.80 -12.11 17.35
CA ARG A 48 -15.44 -12.41 16.89
C ARG A 48 -15.40 -12.30 15.37
N MET A 49 -14.65 -11.32 14.87
CA MET A 49 -14.49 -11.05 13.44
C MET A 49 -13.21 -11.68 12.91
N THR A 50 -13.27 -12.16 11.67
CA THR A 50 -12.11 -12.65 10.92
C THR A 50 -12.10 -11.98 9.56
N LEU A 51 -10.97 -11.36 9.23
CA LEU A 51 -10.69 -10.77 7.93
C LEU A 51 -9.74 -11.69 7.16
N SER A 52 -10.05 -11.97 5.90
CA SER A 52 -9.11 -12.64 4.98
C SER A 52 -7.95 -11.73 4.57
N VAL A 53 -8.12 -10.40 4.68
CA VAL A 53 -7.05 -9.42 4.44
C VAL A 53 -6.22 -9.16 5.69
N SER A 54 -4.93 -8.92 5.49
CA SER A 54 -3.97 -8.65 6.57
C SER A 54 -3.86 -7.15 6.89
N GLY A 55 -3.33 -6.82 8.07
CA GLY A 55 -2.93 -5.47 8.44
C GLY A 55 -3.91 -4.75 9.37
N GLU A 56 -3.36 -4.01 10.33
CA GLU A 56 -4.13 -3.27 11.35
C GLU A 56 -5.05 -2.21 10.75
N HIS A 57 -4.62 -1.53 9.68
CA HIS A 57 -5.47 -0.58 8.97
C HIS A 57 -6.74 -1.23 8.39
N ASN A 58 -6.69 -2.51 8.01
CA ASN A 58 -7.87 -3.22 7.52
C ASN A 58 -8.84 -3.59 8.64
N VAL A 59 -8.37 -3.71 9.89
CA VAL A 59 -9.24 -3.81 11.06
C VAL A 59 -9.98 -2.48 11.26
N LEU A 60 -9.28 -1.36 11.20
CA LEU A 60 -9.91 -0.03 11.29
C LEU A 60 -10.93 0.18 10.15
N ASN A 61 -10.57 -0.19 8.91
CA ASN A 61 -11.50 -0.13 7.77
C ASN A 61 -12.72 -1.04 7.97
N SER A 62 -12.55 -2.23 8.55
CA SER A 62 -13.67 -3.13 8.82
C SER A 62 -14.59 -2.61 9.92
N LEU A 63 -14.07 -1.90 10.92
CA LEU A 63 -14.92 -1.20 11.91
C LEU A 63 -15.81 -0.14 11.24
N ALA A 64 -15.25 0.67 10.34
CA ALA A 64 -16.02 1.65 9.58
C ALA A 64 -17.11 0.97 8.72
N ALA A 65 -16.79 -0.16 8.09
CA ALA A 65 -17.75 -0.94 7.31
C ALA A 65 -18.86 -1.55 8.19
N CYS A 66 -18.52 -2.07 9.38
CA CYS A 66 -19.48 -2.56 10.36
C CYS A 66 -20.44 -1.47 10.82
N ALA A 67 -19.92 -0.28 11.15
CA ALA A 67 -20.71 0.87 11.55
C ALA A 67 -21.71 1.27 10.46
N ALA A 68 -21.23 1.46 9.23
CA ALA A 68 -22.10 1.82 8.10
C ALA A 68 -23.16 0.75 7.81
N ALA A 69 -22.80 -0.52 7.84
CA ALA A 69 -23.72 -1.62 7.60
C ALA A 69 -24.80 -1.72 8.70
N HIS A 70 -24.43 -1.50 9.96
CA HIS A 70 -25.36 -1.48 11.08
C HIS A 70 -26.40 -0.37 10.95
N GLU A 71 -25.97 0.84 10.60
CA GLU A 71 -26.88 1.97 10.35
C GLU A 71 -27.87 1.70 9.20
N MET A 72 -27.46 0.88 8.23
CA MET A 72 -28.33 0.42 7.14
C MET A 72 -29.24 -0.76 7.53
N GLY A 73 -29.24 -1.20 8.79
CA GLY A 73 -30.02 -2.34 9.27
C GLY A 73 -29.52 -3.70 8.78
N ILE A 74 -28.26 -3.79 8.31
CA ILE A 74 -27.66 -5.05 7.87
C ILE A 74 -27.22 -5.85 9.12
N PRO A 75 -27.66 -7.11 9.28
CA PRO A 75 -27.25 -7.94 10.41
C PRO A 75 -25.74 -8.16 10.44
N ILE A 76 -25.14 -8.09 11.63
CA ILE A 76 -23.68 -8.21 11.79
C ILE A 76 -23.13 -9.53 11.25
N GLU A 77 -23.91 -10.61 11.34
CA GLU A 77 -23.54 -11.93 10.81
C GLU A 77 -23.32 -11.91 9.29
N LYS A 78 -24.10 -11.09 8.55
CA LYS A 78 -23.88 -10.92 7.10
C LYS A 78 -22.58 -10.19 6.83
N VAL A 79 -22.27 -9.16 7.63
CA VAL A 79 -21.02 -8.38 7.52
C VAL A 79 -19.82 -9.26 7.84
N LYS A 80 -19.88 -10.04 8.92
CA LYS A 80 -18.86 -11.03 9.31
C LYS A 80 -18.55 -12.00 8.17
N ASN A 81 -19.58 -12.60 7.58
CA ASN A 81 -19.42 -13.52 6.45
C ASN A 81 -18.84 -12.84 5.20
N ALA A 82 -19.22 -11.59 4.92
CA ALA A 82 -18.66 -10.85 3.78
C ALA A 82 -17.17 -10.50 3.99
N LEU A 83 -16.81 -10.07 5.20
CA LEU A 83 -15.45 -9.69 5.56
C LEU A 83 -14.49 -10.90 5.62
N SER A 84 -14.98 -12.08 5.98
CA SER A 84 -14.16 -13.30 6.04
C SER A 84 -13.75 -13.84 4.67
N VAL A 85 -14.48 -13.46 3.61
CA VAL A 85 -14.18 -13.85 2.22
C VAL A 85 -13.71 -12.68 1.34
N PHE A 86 -13.58 -11.48 1.90
CA PHE A 86 -13.15 -10.29 1.18
C PHE A 86 -11.69 -10.42 0.72
N LYS A 87 -11.48 -10.49 -0.60
CA LYS A 87 -10.15 -10.74 -1.18
C LYS A 87 -9.24 -9.50 -1.25
N GLY A 88 -9.62 -8.42 -0.59
CA GLY A 88 -8.96 -7.13 -0.72
C GLY A 88 -9.53 -6.28 -1.86
N ALA A 89 -9.18 -5.00 -1.83
CA ALA A 89 -9.47 -4.09 -2.92
C ALA A 89 -8.42 -4.27 -4.02
N LYS A 90 -8.83 -4.05 -5.28
CA LYS A 90 -7.89 -4.00 -6.41
C LYS A 90 -6.78 -2.99 -6.09
N ARG A 91 -5.53 -3.35 -6.38
CA ARG A 91 -4.36 -2.51 -6.12
C ARG A 91 -4.14 -2.19 -4.63
N ARG A 92 -4.49 -3.07 -3.69
CA ARG A 92 -4.07 -2.92 -2.27
C ARG A 92 -3.28 -4.15 -1.85
N LEU A 93 -1.95 -4.01 -1.81
CA LEU A 93 -0.99 -5.12 -1.68
C LEU A 93 -1.36 -6.34 -2.54
N GLN A 94 -1.77 -6.10 -3.78
CA GLN A 94 -2.24 -7.13 -4.69
C GLN A 94 -1.05 -7.90 -5.28
N LYS A 95 -1.02 -9.23 -5.12
CA LYS A 95 -0.02 -10.07 -5.81
C LYS A 95 -0.30 -10.05 -7.33
N MET A 96 0.69 -9.61 -8.09
CA MET A 96 0.62 -9.49 -9.56
C MET A 96 1.20 -10.72 -10.25
N GLY A 97 2.18 -11.37 -9.63
CA GLY A 97 2.80 -12.57 -10.15
C GLY A 97 4.02 -12.99 -9.34
N GLU A 98 4.65 -14.06 -9.80
CA GLU A 98 5.90 -14.58 -9.26
C GLU A 98 6.70 -15.20 -10.40
N VAL A 99 7.95 -14.77 -10.58
CA VAL A 99 8.82 -15.20 -11.68
C VAL A 99 10.23 -15.41 -11.12
N CYS A 100 10.81 -16.60 -11.26
CA CYS A 100 12.17 -16.90 -10.78
C CYS A 100 12.41 -16.55 -9.29
N ASP A 101 11.43 -16.85 -8.43
CA ASP A 101 11.40 -16.49 -6.99
C ASP A 101 11.43 -14.96 -6.72
N ILE A 102 11.10 -14.15 -7.72
CA ILE A 102 10.82 -12.72 -7.58
C ILE A 102 9.31 -12.54 -7.44
N LEU A 103 8.89 -11.99 -6.31
CA LEU A 103 7.47 -11.69 -6.05
C LEU A 103 7.14 -10.29 -6.53
N VAL A 104 6.05 -10.12 -7.27
CA VAL A 104 5.61 -8.80 -7.75
C VAL A 104 4.26 -8.45 -7.15
N TYR A 105 4.17 -7.27 -6.54
CA TYR A 105 2.97 -6.72 -5.90
C TYR A 105 2.64 -5.32 -6.44
N ASP A 106 1.36 -4.93 -6.32
CA ASP A 106 0.88 -3.57 -6.63
C ASP A 106 0.08 -2.99 -5.46
N ASP A 107 0.33 -1.72 -5.15
CA ASP A 107 -0.39 -0.94 -4.15
C ASP A 107 -0.76 0.48 -4.64
N TYR A 108 -1.96 0.93 -4.29
CA TYR A 108 -2.54 2.20 -4.69
C TYR A 108 -2.12 3.36 -3.79
N GLY A 109 -1.42 3.07 -2.68
CA GLY A 109 -0.91 4.07 -1.77
C GLY A 109 -0.17 5.16 -2.53
N HIS A 110 -0.47 6.42 -2.23
CA HIS A 110 0.09 7.56 -2.93
C HIS A 110 0.33 8.76 -2.01
N HIS A 111 -0.10 8.65 -0.75
CA HIS A 111 0.31 9.52 0.33
C HIS A 111 1.51 8.89 1.10
N PRO A 112 2.47 9.68 1.63
CA PRO A 112 3.62 9.14 2.37
C PRO A 112 3.24 8.17 3.49
N SER A 113 2.21 8.48 4.27
CA SER A 113 1.74 7.58 5.35
C SER A 113 1.24 6.23 4.84
N GLU A 114 0.59 6.18 3.66
CA GLU A 114 0.16 4.93 3.04
C GLU A 114 1.37 4.13 2.55
N ILE A 115 2.34 4.80 1.92
CA ILE A 115 3.59 4.17 1.44
C ILE A 115 4.35 3.57 2.62
N CYS A 116 4.50 4.32 3.72
CA CYS A 116 5.11 3.84 4.96
C CYS A 116 4.40 2.59 5.50
N ALA A 117 3.06 2.63 5.57
CA ALA A 117 2.28 1.49 6.05
C ALA A 117 2.49 0.25 5.16
N THR A 118 2.39 0.43 3.84
CA THR A 118 2.59 -0.63 2.85
C THR A 118 3.99 -1.24 2.95
N LEU A 119 5.06 -0.43 2.91
CA LEU A 119 6.43 -0.93 3.00
C LEU A 119 6.75 -1.57 4.35
N SER A 120 6.24 -1.02 5.45
CA SER A 120 6.37 -1.63 6.77
C SER A 120 5.69 -3.00 6.85
N THR A 121 4.49 -3.13 6.28
CA THR A 121 3.79 -4.42 6.19
C THR A 121 4.57 -5.42 5.34
N VAL A 122 5.06 -5.02 4.18
CA VAL A 122 5.87 -5.88 3.30
C VAL A 122 7.14 -6.33 4.00
N ARG A 123 7.84 -5.43 4.71
CA ARG A 123 9.03 -5.79 5.49
C ARG A 123 8.74 -6.80 6.60
N LYS A 124 7.60 -6.69 7.29
CA LYS A 124 7.18 -7.66 8.31
C LYS A 124 6.91 -9.04 7.69
N ILE A 125 6.23 -9.08 6.54
CA ILE A 125 5.88 -10.34 5.86
C ILE A 125 7.13 -11.00 5.25
N PHE A 126 8.02 -10.21 4.65
CA PHE A 126 9.19 -10.68 3.92
C PHE A 126 10.49 -10.22 4.57
N SER A 127 10.67 -10.53 5.85
CA SER A 127 11.76 -10.01 6.69
C SER A 127 13.18 -10.27 6.16
N LYS A 128 13.37 -11.32 5.36
CA LYS A 128 14.67 -11.71 4.78
C LYS A 128 14.82 -11.39 3.29
N ARG A 129 13.76 -10.90 2.63
CA ARG A 129 13.79 -10.59 1.20
C ARG A 129 14.17 -9.13 0.99
N ARG A 130 14.81 -8.84 -0.14
CA ARG A 130 15.10 -7.47 -0.56
C ARG A 130 13.83 -6.85 -1.16
N ILE A 131 13.52 -5.63 -0.77
CA ILE A 131 12.34 -4.88 -1.22
C ILE A 131 12.78 -3.84 -2.26
N VAL A 132 12.25 -3.98 -3.46
CA VAL A 132 12.47 -3.04 -4.58
C VAL A 132 11.15 -2.33 -4.84
N THR A 133 11.13 -1.01 -4.68
CA THR A 133 9.92 -0.20 -4.88
C THR A 133 9.98 0.55 -6.20
N VAL A 134 8.88 0.54 -6.94
CA VAL A 134 8.64 1.36 -8.13
C VAL A 134 7.54 2.36 -7.79
N PHE A 135 7.90 3.62 -7.63
CA PHE A 135 6.99 4.67 -7.18
C PHE A 135 6.69 5.68 -8.29
N GLN A 136 5.41 6.02 -8.45
CA GLN A 136 4.99 7.15 -9.27
C GLN A 136 4.26 8.19 -8.39
N PRO A 137 4.86 9.37 -8.17
CA PRO A 137 4.19 10.44 -7.43
C PRO A 137 2.90 10.85 -8.16
N HIS A 138 1.83 11.10 -7.40
CA HIS A 138 0.54 11.51 -7.93
C HIS A 138 0.21 12.95 -7.54
N ARG A 139 0.01 13.80 -8.54
CA ARG A 139 -0.18 15.26 -8.49
C ARG A 139 1.09 16.06 -8.16
N PHE A 140 1.26 17.19 -8.84
CA PHE A 140 2.35 18.13 -8.62
C PHE A 140 2.19 18.84 -7.28
N SER A 141 0.98 19.30 -6.95
CA SER A 141 0.68 19.97 -5.69
C SER A 141 1.09 19.14 -4.46
N ARG A 142 0.73 17.85 -4.45
CA ARG A 142 1.10 16.90 -3.39
C ARG A 142 2.60 16.66 -3.34
N THR A 143 3.24 16.51 -4.50
CA THR A 143 4.69 16.31 -4.57
C THR A 143 5.42 17.52 -3.99
N ALA A 144 5.02 18.74 -4.37
CA ALA A 144 5.60 19.97 -3.84
C ALA A 144 5.45 20.09 -2.32
N ALA A 145 4.31 19.67 -1.77
CA ALA A 145 4.03 19.75 -0.34
C ALA A 145 4.76 18.68 0.49
N LEU A 146 4.96 17.48 -0.06
CA LEU A 146 5.33 16.29 0.73
C LEU A 146 6.59 15.56 0.23
N TYR A 147 7.44 16.20 -0.58
CA TYR A 147 8.59 15.53 -1.20
C TYR A 147 9.59 14.94 -0.19
N LYS A 148 9.75 15.56 0.98
CA LYS A 148 10.64 15.05 2.04
C LYS A 148 10.06 13.81 2.68
N GLU A 149 8.77 13.86 2.99
CA GLU A 149 8.01 12.75 3.57
C GLU A 149 7.95 11.57 2.60
N PHE A 150 7.88 11.82 1.29
CA PHE A 150 8.04 10.76 0.28
C PHE A 150 9.42 10.14 0.32
N ALA A 151 10.49 10.93 0.45
CA ALA A 151 11.85 10.41 0.56
C ALA A 151 12.03 9.57 1.84
N ASP A 152 11.49 10.03 2.98
CA ASP A 152 11.54 9.26 4.23
C ASP A 152 10.73 7.96 4.13
N ALA A 153 9.57 8.00 3.46
CA ALA A 153 8.74 6.81 3.29
C ALA A 153 9.42 5.75 2.41
N LEU A 154 10.02 6.18 1.30
CA LEU A 154 10.67 5.30 0.34
C LEU A 154 11.99 4.71 0.88
N SER A 155 12.60 5.31 1.91
CA SER A 155 13.84 4.78 2.51
C SER A 155 13.63 3.48 3.28
N LEU A 156 12.38 3.05 3.48
CA LEU A 156 12.06 1.73 4.03
C LEU A 156 12.33 0.58 3.05
N ALA A 157 12.48 0.88 1.76
CA ALA A 157 12.85 -0.07 0.72
C ALA A 157 14.38 -0.16 0.57
N ASP A 158 14.88 -1.32 0.10
CA ASP A 158 16.31 -1.51 -0.17
C ASP A 158 16.74 -0.86 -1.51
N ARG A 159 15.77 -0.63 -2.40
CA ARG A 159 15.94 0.16 -3.63
C ARG A 159 14.61 0.81 -4.03
N ALA A 160 14.66 2.04 -4.53
CA ALA A 160 13.51 2.80 -4.98
C ALA A 160 13.74 3.38 -6.38
N PHE A 161 12.88 3.03 -7.33
CA PHE A 161 12.81 3.64 -8.65
C PHE A 161 11.65 4.64 -8.67
N ILE A 162 11.92 5.88 -9.09
CA ILE A 162 10.92 6.95 -9.06
C ILE A 162 10.65 7.44 -10.49
N LEU A 163 9.39 7.34 -10.90
CA LEU A 163 8.88 7.82 -12.18
C LEU A 163 8.61 9.31 -12.16
N PRO A 164 8.45 9.97 -13.32
CA PRO A 164 7.95 11.33 -13.40
C PRO A 164 6.57 11.45 -12.73
N VAL A 165 6.31 12.62 -12.16
CA VAL A 165 5.05 12.93 -11.48
C VAL A 165 3.88 12.72 -12.44
N TYR A 166 2.92 11.89 -12.04
CA TYR A 166 1.64 11.76 -12.73
C TYR A 166 0.74 12.92 -12.31
N GLY A 167 0.58 13.92 -13.18
CA GLY A 167 -0.17 15.15 -12.90
C GLY A 167 -1.66 14.93 -12.63
N SER A 168 -2.25 13.82 -13.09
CA SER A 168 -3.70 13.61 -13.13
C SER A 168 -4.36 14.72 -13.96
N ASP A 169 -4.99 15.67 -13.29
CA ASP A 169 -5.72 16.83 -13.81
C ASP A 169 -4.94 18.15 -13.64
N GLU A 170 -3.76 18.12 -13.01
CA GLU A 170 -2.93 19.29 -12.77
C GLU A 170 -1.99 19.58 -13.93
N MET A 171 -1.83 20.86 -14.26
CA MET A 171 -0.72 21.31 -15.11
C MET A 171 0.61 21.18 -14.35
N PRO A 172 1.73 20.89 -15.05
CA PRO A 172 3.05 20.93 -14.45
C PRO A 172 3.31 22.23 -13.70
N ILE A 173 3.87 22.11 -12.49
CA ILE A 173 4.29 23.25 -11.67
C ILE A 173 5.79 23.41 -11.84
N GLU A 174 6.24 24.63 -12.17
CA GLU A 174 7.65 24.94 -12.37
C GLU A 174 8.49 24.54 -11.15
N GLY A 175 9.60 23.84 -11.39
CA GLY A 175 10.49 23.32 -10.33
C GLY A 175 9.97 22.08 -9.59
N VAL A 176 8.72 21.67 -9.79
CA VAL A 176 8.16 20.49 -9.11
C VAL A 176 8.33 19.24 -9.95
N SER A 177 9.16 18.32 -9.47
CA SER A 177 9.40 17.04 -10.13
C SER A 177 9.80 15.96 -9.13
N SER A 178 9.84 14.71 -9.58
CA SER A 178 10.34 13.57 -8.82
C SER A 178 11.79 13.74 -8.37
N LYS A 179 12.55 14.64 -9.02
CA LYS A 179 13.90 15.02 -8.59
C LYS A 179 13.89 15.62 -7.18
N MET A 180 12.84 16.33 -6.78
CA MET A 180 12.73 16.86 -5.42
C MET A 180 12.75 15.75 -4.37
N ILE A 181 12.07 14.63 -4.64
CA ILE A 181 12.05 13.46 -3.74
C ILE A 181 13.44 12.83 -3.69
N PHE A 182 14.07 12.63 -4.85
CA PHE A 182 15.43 12.10 -4.93
C PHE A 182 16.47 12.97 -4.21
N ASP A 183 16.38 14.29 -4.37
CA ASP A 183 17.30 15.24 -3.74
C ASP A 183 17.08 15.32 -2.22
N ALA A 184 15.85 15.12 -1.75
CA ALA A 184 15.53 15.12 -0.32
C ALA A 184 15.97 13.85 0.42
N ALA A 185 16.25 12.75 -0.30
CA ALA A 185 16.83 11.56 0.33
C ALA A 185 18.17 11.91 0.99
N SER A 186 18.41 11.35 2.19
CA SER A 186 19.70 11.50 2.87
C SER A 186 20.84 10.97 1.99
N GLU A 187 22.06 11.47 2.21
CA GLU A 187 23.23 11.04 1.41
C GLU A 187 23.42 9.52 1.47
N ASP A 188 23.26 8.92 2.65
CA ASP A 188 23.35 7.47 2.86
C ASP A 188 22.28 6.71 2.06
N ASN A 189 21.06 7.24 1.96
CA ASN A 189 19.95 6.58 1.27
C ASN A 189 19.90 6.88 -0.23
N ARG A 190 20.50 7.98 -0.69
CA ARG A 190 20.38 8.44 -2.09
C ARG A 190 20.94 7.42 -3.08
N ALA A 191 21.94 6.63 -2.68
CA ALA A 191 22.47 5.53 -3.49
C ALA A 191 21.45 4.41 -3.79
N HIS A 192 20.38 4.33 -3.01
CA HIS A 192 19.29 3.37 -3.21
C HIS A 192 18.19 3.88 -4.16
N TYR A 193 18.28 5.14 -4.58
CA TYR A 193 17.26 5.79 -5.37
C TYR A 193 17.70 5.90 -6.82
N GLU A 194 16.75 5.74 -7.73
CA GLU A 194 16.97 5.90 -9.16
C GLU A 194 15.80 6.65 -9.79
N LEU A 195 16.10 7.72 -10.51
CA LEU A 195 15.10 8.43 -11.32
C LEU A 195 15.00 7.74 -12.67
N SER A 196 13.77 7.49 -13.13
CA SER A 196 13.53 6.99 -14.48
C SER A 196 12.75 8.03 -15.30
N GLY A 197 13.08 8.16 -16.58
CA GLY A 197 12.43 9.13 -17.47
C GLY A 197 11.09 8.66 -18.04
N ASN A 198 10.89 7.35 -18.16
CA ASN A 198 9.67 6.75 -18.69
C ASN A 198 9.49 5.31 -18.19
N PHE A 199 8.36 4.71 -18.57
CA PHE A 199 7.94 3.39 -18.10
C PHE A 199 8.81 2.26 -18.64
N ASP A 200 9.26 2.37 -19.90
CA ASP A 200 10.01 1.30 -20.55
C ASP A 200 11.44 1.22 -20.01
N ASP A 201 12.09 2.37 -19.85
CA ASP A 201 13.41 2.47 -19.21
C ASP A 201 13.36 1.97 -17.77
N LEU A 202 12.31 2.33 -17.03
CA LEU A 202 12.14 1.86 -15.66
C LEU A 202 12.02 0.35 -15.62
N VAL A 203 11.13 -0.25 -16.42
CA VAL A 203 10.93 -1.70 -16.41
C VAL A 203 12.23 -2.42 -16.75
N ARG A 204 12.97 -1.95 -17.75
CA ARG A 204 14.30 -2.50 -18.06
C ARG A 204 15.26 -2.43 -16.88
N SER A 205 15.37 -1.27 -16.22
CA SER A 205 16.29 -1.08 -15.09
C SER A 205 15.90 -1.92 -13.87
N VAL A 206 14.60 -2.00 -13.56
CA VAL A 206 14.08 -2.85 -12.49
C VAL A 206 14.39 -4.32 -12.77
N CYS A 207 14.07 -4.82 -13.97
CA CYS A 207 14.32 -6.22 -14.33
C CYS A 207 15.83 -6.55 -14.36
N ALA A 208 16.68 -5.66 -14.87
CA ALA A 208 18.13 -5.86 -14.91
C ALA A 208 18.79 -5.88 -13.51
N THR A 209 18.15 -5.30 -12.50
CA THR A 209 18.67 -5.26 -11.11
C THR A 209 17.97 -6.23 -10.17
N ALA A 210 16.91 -6.89 -10.66
CA ALA A 210 16.14 -7.87 -9.93
C ALA A 210 16.95 -9.14 -9.69
N ARG A 211 16.75 -9.76 -8.53
CA ARG A 211 17.44 -10.98 -8.10
C ARG A 211 16.43 -11.96 -7.53
N SER A 212 16.70 -13.25 -7.67
CA SER A 212 15.95 -14.29 -6.98
C SER A 212 15.82 -13.97 -5.48
N GLY A 213 14.61 -14.07 -4.95
CA GLY A 213 14.29 -13.67 -3.58
C GLY A 213 13.86 -12.20 -3.41
N ASP A 214 13.86 -11.37 -4.46
CA ASP A 214 13.36 -9.99 -4.40
C ASP A 214 11.82 -9.94 -4.24
N VAL A 215 11.34 -8.89 -3.60
CA VAL A 215 9.94 -8.45 -3.61
C VAL A 215 9.89 -7.10 -4.32
N ILE A 216 9.33 -7.07 -5.52
CA ILE A 216 9.11 -5.86 -6.30
C ILE A 216 7.70 -5.34 -6.02
N LEU A 217 7.60 -4.07 -5.68
CA LEU A 217 6.33 -3.42 -5.33
C LEU A 217 6.12 -2.17 -6.18
N THR A 218 5.09 -2.16 -7.01
CA THR A 218 4.62 -0.93 -7.68
C THR A 218 3.70 -0.16 -6.74
N ILE A 219 3.97 1.13 -6.51
CA ILE A 219 3.19 1.98 -5.61
C ILE A 219 2.79 3.27 -6.32
N GLY A 220 1.50 3.60 -6.28
CA GLY A 220 0.98 4.90 -6.71
C GLY A 220 -0.41 4.82 -7.34
N ALA A 221 -1.15 5.93 -7.29
CA ALA A 221 -2.52 5.99 -7.79
C ALA A 221 -2.64 6.11 -9.32
N GLY A 222 -1.54 6.41 -10.02
CA GLY A 222 -1.51 6.62 -11.46
C GLY A 222 -1.37 5.33 -12.28
N SER A 223 -0.81 5.48 -13.47
CA SER A 223 -0.59 4.40 -14.44
C SER A 223 0.46 3.38 -14.01
N VAL A 224 1.22 3.65 -12.94
CA VAL A 224 2.23 2.71 -12.37
C VAL A 224 1.67 1.31 -12.08
N GLY A 225 0.38 1.16 -11.79
CA GLY A 225 -0.21 -0.15 -11.52
C GLY A 225 -0.25 -1.10 -12.71
N THR A 226 -0.09 -0.59 -13.94
CA THR A 226 0.05 -1.46 -15.11
C THR A 226 1.45 -2.09 -15.19
N LEU A 227 2.44 -1.50 -14.51
CA LEU A 227 3.82 -1.94 -14.58
C LEU A 227 4.06 -3.27 -13.87
N GLY A 228 3.29 -3.60 -12.83
CA GLY A 228 3.46 -4.89 -12.13
C GLY A 228 3.33 -6.07 -13.09
N LYS A 229 2.35 -6.03 -14.01
CA LYS A 229 2.19 -7.06 -15.04
C LYS A 229 3.33 -7.02 -16.07
N LYS A 230 3.71 -5.82 -16.52
CA LYS A 230 4.79 -5.64 -17.51
C LYS A 230 6.14 -6.12 -17.00
N ILE A 231 6.40 -5.94 -15.69
CA ILE A 231 7.60 -6.45 -15.01
C ILE A 231 7.60 -7.98 -15.03
N CYS A 232 6.48 -8.63 -14.66
CA CYS A 232 6.37 -10.10 -14.77
C CYS A 232 6.64 -10.59 -16.19
N GLU A 233 5.97 -10.01 -17.19
CA GLU A 233 6.15 -10.38 -18.60
C GLU A 233 7.60 -10.22 -19.07
N THR A 234 8.27 -9.14 -18.65
CA THR A 234 9.68 -8.87 -19.01
C THR A 234 10.64 -9.84 -18.32
N LEU A 235 10.42 -10.14 -17.03
CA LEU A 235 11.23 -11.13 -16.29
C LEU A 235 11.09 -12.53 -16.91
N GLU A 236 9.88 -12.93 -17.31
CA GLU A 236 9.64 -14.20 -17.98
C GLU A 236 10.37 -14.27 -19.33
N GLN A 237 10.38 -13.18 -20.08
CA GLN A 237 11.10 -13.10 -21.35
C GLN A 237 12.61 -13.21 -21.15
N MET A 238 13.17 -12.44 -20.21
CA MET A 238 14.61 -12.51 -19.89
C MET A 238 15.03 -13.91 -19.46
N ASN A 239 14.21 -14.59 -18.63
CA ASN A 239 14.50 -15.96 -18.21
C ASN A 239 14.48 -16.96 -19.38
N LYS A 240 13.64 -16.75 -20.40
CA LYS A 240 13.63 -17.58 -21.62
C LYS A 240 14.81 -17.28 -22.54
N GLU A 241 15.27 -16.04 -22.60
CA GLU A 241 16.41 -15.63 -23.43
C GLU A 241 17.76 -16.01 -22.81
N GLU A 242 17.87 -15.98 -21.48
CA GLU A 242 19.05 -16.42 -20.73
C GLU A 242 19.07 -17.94 -20.48
N GLY A 243 17.92 -18.62 -20.64
CA GLY A 243 17.74 -20.06 -20.54
C GLY A 243 17.37 -20.72 -21.87
N ILE A 244 18.36 -20.95 -22.73
CA ILE A 244 18.24 -21.97 -23.79
C ILE A 244 18.66 -23.32 -23.16
N GLU A 245 17.64 -24.17 -22.96
CA GLU A 245 17.61 -25.56 -22.44
C GLU A 245 17.91 -25.80 -20.96
#